data_AF-A0A3B4ZEX3-F1
#
_entry.id   AF-A0A3B4ZEX3-F1
#
_cell.length_a   1.000
_cell.length_b   1.000
_cell.length_c   1.000
_cell.angle_alpha   90.00
_cell.angle_beta   90.00
_cell.angle_gamma   90.00
#
_symmetry.space_group_name_H-M   'P 1'
#
loop_
_entity.id
_entity.type
_entity.pdbx_description
1 polymer ?
#
loop_
_entity_poly.entity_id
_entity_poly.type
_entity_poly.pdbx_seq_one_letter_code
_entity_poly.pdbx_strand_id
1 'polypeptide(L)'
;MARTIHNNHQRFIETYCQPYPGYFFTGDGAYRSVDGYYQITGRLDDVINVSGHRIGTAEIEDAVNQCPAIAESAVIGYSHDIKGQGVYAFVVLKKNADIGEADLSRQLNNVVAEKIAKYACPDFIQFVQRLPKTRSGKIMRRVLRKVVELDLDSLGDLSTLDDPAAVQEIIEGHRELRSK
;
A
#
# COMPACT_ATOMS: atom_id res chain seq x y z
N MET A 1 2.39 12.24 -24.79
CA MET A 1 2.85 12.89 -23.54
C MET A 1 1.94 14.07 -23.24
N ALA A 2 1.55 14.23 -21.98
CA ALA A 2 0.86 15.44 -21.54
C ALA A 2 1.73 16.68 -21.77
N ARG A 3 1.11 17.82 -22.07
CA ARG A 3 1.81 19.11 -22.31
C ARG A 3 1.72 20.07 -21.13
N THR A 4 0.66 19.94 -20.32
CA THR A 4 0.39 20.78 -19.15
C THR A 4 -0.73 20.16 -18.31
N ILE A 5 -1.02 20.74 -17.14
CA ILE A 5 -2.26 20.53 -16.39
C ILE A 5 -3.22 21.66 -16.80
N HIS A 6 -4.48 21.31 -17.13
CA HIS A 6 -5.48 22.27 -17.59
C HIS A 6 -5.62 23.44 -16.61
N ASN A 7 -5.51 24.68 -17.12
CA ASN A 7 -5.51 25.94 -16.36
C ASN A 7 -4.48 26.05 -15.22
N ASN A 8 -3.44 25.19 -15.20
CA ASN A 8 -2.41 25.25 -14.16
C ASN A 8 -1.05 24.72 -14.65
N HIS A 9 -0.40 25.47 -15.55
CA HIS A 9 0.92 25.09 -16.06
C HIS A 9 2.00 25.10 -14.97
N GLN A 10 1.90 26.01 -14.01
CA GLN A 10 2.83 26.10 -12.89
C GLN A 10 2.88 24.79 -12.10
N ARG A 11 1.72 24.21 -11.77
CA ARG A 11 1.63 22.90 -11.10
C ARG A 11 2.27 21.78 -11.92
N PHE A 12 2.19 21.81 -13.25
CA PHE A 12 2.84 20.82 -14.11
C PHE A 12 4.37 20.87 -13.94
N ILE A 13 4.93 22.09 -13.98
CA ILE A 13 6.37 22.31 -13.79
C ILE A 13 6.82 21.87 -12.39
N GLU A 14 6.10 22.31 -11.35
CA GLU A 14 6.38 21.95 -9.95
C GLU A 14 6.33 20.44 -9.70
N THR A 15 5.34 19.76 -10.28
CA THR A 15 5.13 18.33 -10.04
C THR A 15 6.12 17.46 -10.81
N TYR A 16 6.40 17.79 -12.08
CA TYR A 16 7.08 16.86 -12.99
C TYR A 16 8.46 17.33 -13.47
N CYS A 17 8.81 18.61 -13.36
CA CYS A 17 10.06 19.15 -13.93
C CYS A 17 11.00 19.74 -12.87
N GLN A 18 10.46 20.26 -11.76
CA GLN A 18 11.27 20.82 -10.67
C GLN A 18 11.94 19.80 -9.76
N PRO A 19 11.35 18.60 -9.46
CA PRO A 19 11.99 17.67 -8.53
C PRO A 19 13.41 17.27 -8.96
N TYR A 20 13.62 17.16 -10.28
CA TYR A 20 14.92 16.89 -10.90
C TYR A 20 15.08 17.75 -12.16
N PRO A 21 15.67 18.95 -12.06
CA PRO A 21 15.81 19.86 -13.20
C PRO A 21 16.51 19.21 -14.39
N GLY A 22 15.94 19.36 -15.58
CA GLY A 22 16.43 18.73 -16.82
C GLY A 22 15.85 17.33 -17.11
N TYR A 23 15.08 16.77 -16.18
CA TYR A 23 14.44 15.46 -16.32
C TYR A 23 12.93 15.55 -16.05
N PHE A 24 12.18 14.57 -16.58
CA PHE A 24 10.77 14.38 -16.23
C PHE A 24 10.66 13.39 -15.07
N PHE A 25 10.14 13.84 -13.93
CA PHE A 25 9.93 13.01 -12.77
C PHE A 25 8.66 12.17 -12.93
N THR A 26 8.81 10.85 -13.02
CA THR A 26 7.68 9.91 -13.14
C THR A 26 6.95 9.69 -11.80
N GLY A 27 7.65 9.89 -10.68
CA GLY A 27 7.17 9.52 -9.35
C GLY A 27 7.25 8.03 -9.03
N ASP A 28 7.83 7.22 -9.93
CA ASP A 28 8.00 5.79 -9.74
C ASP A 28 9.43 5.46 -9.34
N GLY A 29 9.59 4.53 -8.41
CA GLY A 29 10.86 3.90 -8.09
C GLY A 29 11.19 2.81 -9.10
N ALA A 30 12.46 2.68 -9.46
CA ALA A 30 12.90 1.61 -10.34
C ALA A 30 14.29 1.11 -9.95
N TYR A 31 14.50 -0.20 -10.10
CA TYR A 31 15.80 -0.85 -10.04
C TYR A 31 16.26 -1.20 -11.45
N ARG A 32 17.53 -0.95 -11.76
CA ARG A 32 18.15 -1.37 -13.03
C ARG A 32 19.14 -2.48 -12.78
N SER A 33 18.92 -3.64 -13.41
CA SER A 33 19.84 -4.78 -13.32
C SER A 33 21.16 -4.50 -14.06
N VAL A 34 22.18 -5.33 -13.79
CA VAL A 34 23.47 -5.28 -14.48
C VAL A 34 23.30 -5.48 -16.00
N ASP A 35 22.34 -6.32 -16.39
CA ASP A 35 21.98 -6.59 -17.79
C ASP A 35 21.13 -5.47 -18.43
N GLY A 36 20.80 -4.41 -17.68
CA GLY A 36 20.09 -3.23 -18.19
C GLY A 36 18.57 -3.29 -18.14
N TYR A 37 17.97 -4.32 -17.54
CA TYR A 37 16.51 -4.41 -17.36
C TYR A 37 16.04 -3.49 -16.23
N TYR A 38 14.90 -2.84 -16.41
CA TYR A 38 14.26 -2.01 -15.38
C TYR A 38 13.09 -2.76 -14.75
N GLN A 39 13.09 -2.81 -13.42
CA GLN A 39 11.97 -3.26 -12.62
C GLN A 39 11.39 -2.07 -11.87
N ILE A 40 10.10 -1.78 -12.07
CA ILE A 40 9.40 -0.73 -11.32
C ILE A 40 9.07 -1.27 -9.94
N THR A 41 9.54 -0.59 -8.89
CA THR A 41 9.40 -1.02 -7.49
C THR A 41 8.19 -0.39 -6.79
N GLY A 42 7.45 0.48 -7.49
CA GLY A 42 6.23 1.11 -7.01
C GLY A 42 6.29 2.63 -7.04
N ARG A 43 5.31 3.28 -6.40
CA ARG A 43 5.29 4.75 -6.25
C ARG A 43 6.30 5.16 -5.18
N LEU A 44 7.08 6.20 -5.44
CA LEU A 44 7.99 6.77 -4.44
C LEU A 44 7.23 7.30 -3.21
N ASP A 45 5.99 7.74 -3.42
CA ASP A 45 5.07 8.21 -2.38
C ASP A 45 4.59 7.07 -1.46
N ASP A 46 4.71 5.81 -1.91
CA ASP A 46 4.30 4.60 -1.17
C ASP A 46 5.51 3.85 -0.57
N VAL A 47 6.71 4.44 -0.56
CA VAL A 47 7.88 3.86 0.12
C VAL A 47 7.72 4.01 1.64
N ILE A 48 7.90 2.90 2.37
CA ILE A 48 7.86 2.85 3.84
C ILE A 48 9.30 2.87 4.37
N ASN A 49 9.53 3.62 5.45
CA ASN A 49 10.80 3.66 6.18
C ASN A 49 10.65 2.99 7.56
N VAL A 50 10.98 1.71 7.64
CA VAL A 50 10.90 0.92 8.87
C VAL A 50 12.29 0.84 9.50
N SER A 51 12.49 1.53 10.62
CA SER A 51 13.78 1.54 11.35
C SER A 51 15.00 1.91 10.46
N GLY A 52 14.82 2.81 9.50
CA GLY A 52 15.86 3.22 8.56
C GLY A 52 15.91 2.43 7.25
N HIS A 53 15.17 1.31 7.15
CA HIS A 53 15.08 0.52 5.93
C HIS A 53 13.95 1.02 5.02
N ARG A 54 14.31 1.41 3.80
CA ARG A 54 13.35 1.87 2.78
C ARG A 54 12.87 0.71 1.94
N ILE A 55 11.57 0.46 1.95
CA ILE A 55 10.94 -0.70 1.28
C ILE A 55 9.74 -0.21 0.49
N GLY A 56 9.58 -0.71 -0.73
CA GLY A 56 8.38 -0.45 -1.52
C GLY A 56 7.21 -1.31 -1.03
N THR A 57 6.01 -0.72 -0.92
CA THR A 57 4.79 -1.49 -0.60
C THR A 57 4.55 -2.63 -1.59
N ALA A 58 4.85 -2.42 -2.87
CA ALA A 58 4.69 -3.42 -3.92
C ALA A 58 5.51 -4.69 -3.65
N GLU A 59 6.71 -4.59 -3.09
CA GLU A 59 7.54 -5.76 -2.78
C GLU A 59 6.88 -6.63 -1.70
N ILE A 60 6.30 -5.99 -0.68
CA ILE A 60 5.58 -6.69 0.40
C ILE A 60 4.26 -7.29 -0.14
N GLU A 61 3.52 -6.53 -0.95
CA GLU A 61 2.31 -7.01 -1.63
C GLU A 61 2.61 -8.23 -2.51
N ASP A 62 3.70 -8.20 -3.29
CA ASP A 62 4.14 -9.31 -4.13
C ASP A 62 4.52 -10.55 -3.31
N ALA A 63 5.16 -10.38 -2.15
CA ALA A 63 5.46 -11.48 -1.24
C ALA A 63 4.18 -12.10 -0.66
N VAL A 64 3.23 -11.26 -0.22
CA VAL A 64 1.95 -11.70 0.35
C VAL A 64 1.07 -12.40 -0.70
N ASN A 65 0.99 -11.84 -1.92
CA ASN A 65 0.16 -12.37 -3.01
C ASN A 65 0.65 -13.72 -3.57
N GLN A 66 1.87 -14.15 -3.24
CA GLN A 66 2.35 -15.49 -3.58
C GLN A 66 1.73 -16.60 -2.74
N CYS A 67 1.10 -16.26 -1.60
CA CYS A 67 0.35 -17.24 -0.83
C CYS A 67 -0.92 -17.67 -1.59
N PRO A 68 -1.15 -18.97 -1.84
CA PRO A 68 -2.26 -19.43 -2.67
C PRO A 68 -3.65 -19.03 -2.16
N ALA A 69 -3.82 -18.82 -0.85
CA ALA A 69 -5.07 -18.40 -0.23
C ALA A 69 -5.44 -16.94 -0.53
N ILE A 70 -4.46 -16.11 -0.92
CA ILE A 70 -4.64 -14.67 -1.10
C ILE A 70 -5.13 -14.36 -2.51
N ALA A 71 -6.21 -13.57 -2.60
CA ALA A 71 -6.73 -13.04 -3.85
C ALA A 71 -6.02 -11.74 -4.21
N GLU A 72 -5.88 -10.84 -3.25
CA GLU A 72 -5.17 -9.57 -3.39
C GLU A 72 -4.79 -8.98 -2.04
N SER A 73 -3.85 -8.04 -2.06
CA SER A 73 -3.42 -7.31 -0.87
C SER A 73 -3.16 -5.83 -1.18
N ALA A 74 -3.22 -5.02 -0.14
CA ALA A 74 -2.73 -3.65 -0.14
C ALA A 74 -1.89 -3.42 1.10
N VAL A 75 -0.72 -2.82 0.93
CA VAL A 75 0.18 -2.50 2.03
C VAL A 75 0.34 -0.99 2.13
N ILE A 76 0.36 -0.48 3.36
CA ILE A 76 0.66 0.91 3.67
C ILE A 76 1.65 1.01 4.83
N GLY A 77 2.35 2.14 4.88
CA GLY A 77 3.07 2.55 6.09
C GLY A 77 2.14 3.32 7.03
N TYR A 78 2.28 3.11 8.34
CA TYR A 78 1.62 3.90 9.37
C TYR A 78 2.65 4.43 10.38
N SER A 79 2.30 5.48 11.12
CA SER A 79 3.19 6.06 12.14
C SER A 79 3.39 5.08 13.30
N HIS A 80 4.63 4.78 13.64
CA HIS A 80 4.97 3.86 14.72
C HIS A 80 6.02 4.48 15.65
N ASP A 81 5.74 4.51 16.95
CA ASP A 81 6.54 5.23 17.95
C ASP A 81 8.01 4.81 18.02
N ILE A 82 8.30 3.52 17.81
CA ILE A 82 9.66 2.95 17.89
C ILE A 82 10.32 2.86 16.52
N LYS A 83 9.59 2.37 15.50
CA LYS A 83 10.16 2.08 14.17
C LYS A 83 10.19 3.31 13.25
N GLY A 84 9.58 4.43 13.66
CA GLY A 84 9.26 5.56 12.80
C GLY A 84 8.03 5.27 11.95
N GLN A 85 8.11 4.27 11.07
CA GLN A 85 6.95 3.70 10.38
C GLN A 85 6.85 2.20 10.61
N GLY A 86 5.61 1.73 10.76
CA GLY A 86 5.26 0.31 10.76
C GLY A 86 4.60 -0.09 9.44
N VAL A 87 4.40 -1.39 9.26
CA VAL A 87 3.79 -1.98 8.06
C VAL A 87 2.39 -2.48 8.40
N TYR A 88 1.39 -2.06 7.63
CA TYR A 88 0.01 -2.52 7.74
C TYR A 88 -0.42 -3.18 6.43
N ALA A 89 -0.88 -4.43 6.51
CA ALA A 89 -1.35 -5.18 5.35
C ALA A 89 -2.86 -5.44 5.43
N PHE A 90 -3.57 -5.08 4.36
CA PHE A 90 -4.96 -5.45 4.12
C PHE A 90 -4.97 -6.62 3.13
N VAL A 91 -5.71 -7.67 3.46
CA VAL A 91 -5.65 -8.94 2.74
C VAL A 91 -7.04 -9.42 2.39
N VAL A 92 -7.27 -9.73 1.13
CA VAL A 92 -8.50 -10.36 0.64
C VAL A 92 -8.23 -11.82 0.34
N LEU A 93 -9.05 -12.71 0.92
CA LEU A 93 -8.94 -14.14 0.71
C LEU A 93 -9.69 -14.59 -0.54
N LYS A 94 -9.22 -15.66 -1.17
CA LYS A 94 -10.01 -16.38 -2.18
C LYS A 94 -11.19 -17.06 -1.50
N LYS A 95 -12.33 -17.16 -2.20
CA LYS A 95 -13.58 -17.76 -1.69
C LYS A 95 -13.45 -19.17 -1.11
N ASN A 96 -12.45 -19.94 -1.57
CA ASN A 96 -12.24 -21.33 -1.16
C ASN A 96 -11.02 -21.49 -0.23
N ALA A 97 -10.53 -20.41 0.39
CA ALA A 97 -9.46 -20.50 1.36
C ALA A 97 -10.00 -21.11 2.66
N ASP A 98 -9.55 -22.32 2.98
CA ASP A 98 -9.92 -23.05 4.20
C ASP A 98 -8.73 -23.06 5.17
N ILE A 99 -8.42 -21.88 5.71
CA ILE A 99 -7.35 -21.68 6.70
C ILE A 99 -7.79 -20.63 7.71
N GLY A 100 -7.51 -20.89 8.99
CA GLY A 100 -7.78 -19.92 10.06
C GLY A 100 -6.91 -18.68 9.92
N GLU A 101 -7.48 -17.50 10.15
CA GLU A 101 -6.81 -16.20 9.99
C GLU A 101 -5.52 -16.05 10.81
N ALA A 102 -5.48 -16.64 12.02
CA ALA A 102 -4.30 -16.57 12.89
C ALA A 102 -3.11 -17.36 12.32
N ASP A 103 -3.36 -18.58 11.81
CA ASP A 103 -2.31 -19.39 11.18
C ASP A 103 -1.87 -18.81 9.85
N LEU A 104 -2.82 -18.26 9.08
CA LEU A 104 -2.51 -17.55 7.84
C LEU A 104 -1.67 -16.29 8.11
N SER A 105 -1.99 -15.50 9.14
CA SER A 105 -1.19 -14.33 9.53
C SER A 105 0.26 -14.71 9.85
N ARG A 106 0.47 -15.81 10.59
CA ARG A 106 1.81 -16.34 10.87
C ARG A 106 2.52 -16.78 9.60
N GLN A 107 1.82 -17.48 8.71
CA GLN A 107 2.35 -17.92 7.42
C GLN A 107 2.78 -16.72 6.57
N LEU A 108 1.94 -15.68 6.44
CA LEU A 108 2.26 -14.48 5.67
C LEU A 108 3.50 -13.77 6.22
N ASN A 109 3.61 -13.63 7.55
CA ASN A 109 4.80 -13.05 8.18
C ASN A 109 6.07 -13.86 7.88
N ASN A 110 5.99 -15.20 7.88
CA ASN A 110 7.12 -16.04 7.52
C ASN A 110 7.53 -15.86 6.05
N VAL A 111 6.56 -15.83 5.12
CA VAL A 111 6.83 -15.61 3.70
C VAL A 111 7.52 -14.26 3.46
N VAL A 112 7.03 -13.19 4.12
CA VAL A 112 7.65 -11.86 4.01
C VAL A 112 9.05 -11.84 4.61
N ALA A 113 9.25 -12.49 5.77
CA ALA A 113 10.55 -12.57 6.41
C ALA A 113 11.60 -13.31 5.55
N GLU A 114 11.18 -14.38 4.88
CA GLU A 114 12.04 -15.20 4.02
C GLU A 114 12.37 -14.51 2.69
N LYS A 115 11.40 -13.83 2.07
CA LYS A 115 11.58 -13.19 0.76
C LYS A 115 12.25 -11.83 0.83
N ILE A 116 11.99 -11.08 1.89
CA ILE A 116 12.44 -9.69 2.03
C ILE A 116 13.35 -9.59 3.25
N ALA A 117 12.77 -9.50 4.44
CA ALA A 117 13.45 -9.47 5.72
C ALA A 117 12.45 -9.40 6.87
N LYS A 118 12.90 -9.72 8.09
CA LYS A 118 12.08 -9.60 9.32
C LYS A 118 11.54 -8.19 9.60
N TYR A 119 12.27 -7.14 9.18
CA TYR A 119 11.80 -5.77 9.38
C TYR A 119 10.63 -5.40 8.46
N ALA A 120 10.40 -6.14 7.37
CA ALA A 120 9.34 -5.89 6.41
C ALA A 120 8.02 -6.59 6.77
N CYS A 121 8.03 -7.47 7.78
CA CYS A 121 6.84 -8.18 8.24
C CYS A 121 5.76 -7.17 8.68
N PRO A 122 4.51 -7.33 8.21
CA PRO A 122 3.38 -6.55 8.70
C PRO A 122 3.23 -6.63 10.22
N ASP A 123 3.07 -5.48 10.86
CA ASP A 123 2.69 -5.39 12.28
C ASP A 123 1.22 -5.76 12.46
N PHE A 124 0.39 -5.35 11.50
CA PHE A 124 -1.03 -5.67 11.44
C PHE A 124 -1.35 -6.31 10.09
N ILE A 125 -2.12 -7.39 10.16
CA ILE A 125 -2.74 -8.03 9.00
C ILE A 125 -4.25 -7.99 9.24
N GLN A 126 -4.96 -7.20 8.42
CA GLN A 126 -6.40 -7.09 8.47
C GLN A 126 -7.00 -7.84 7.29
N PHE A 127 -7.76 -8.89 7.59
CA PHE A 127 -8.55 -9.58 6.59
C PHE A 127 -9.80 -8.77 6.28
N VAL A 128 -10.07 -8.58 4.99
CA VAL A 128 -11.22 -7.82 4.50
C VAL A 128 -11.85 -8.54 3.31
N GLN A 129 -13.14 -8.36 3.10
CA GLN A 129 -13.86 -8.92 1.97
C GLN A 129 -13.46 -8.25 0.66
N ARG A 130 -13.05 -6.97 0.71
CA ARG A 130 -12.61 -6.20 -0.46
C ARG A 130 -11.77 -4.99 -0.07
N LEU A 131 -10.94 -4.55 -1.02
CA LEU A 131 -10.18 -3.30 -0.90
C LEU A 131 -10.99 -2.12 -1.48
N PRO A 132 -10.83 -0.89 -0.94
CA PRO A 132 -11.52 0.29 -1.44
C PRO A 132 -10.90 0.69 -2.78
N LYS A 133 -11.62 0.43 -3.86
CA LYS A 133 -11.13 0.67 -5.22
C LYS A 133 -11.97 1.71 -5.93
N THR A 134 -11.33 2.44 -6.83
CA THR A 134 -12.06 3.24 -7.81
C THR A 134 -12.74 2.31 -8.82
N ARG A 135 -13.73 2.81 -9.55
CA ARG A 135 -14.33 2.07 -10.70
C ARG A 135 -13.33 1.65 -11.79
N SER A 136 -12.12 2.22 -11.79
CA SER A 136 -11.01 1.84 -12.67
C SER A 136 -10.12 0.70 -12.11
N GLY A 137 -10.46 0.17 -10.94
CA GLY A 137 -9.72 -0.90 -10.24
C GLY A 137 -8.56 -0.41 -9.38
N LYS A 138 -8.27 0.90 -9.34
CA LYS A 138 -7.18 1.45 -8.52
C LYS A 138 -7.54 1.44 -7.05
N ILE A 139 -6.69 0.83 -6.22
CA ILE A 139 -6.80 0.85 -4.75
C ILE A 139 -6.58 2.28 -4.24
N MET A 140 -7.49 2.77 -3.43
CA MET A 140 -7.40 4.10 -2.81
C MET A 140 -6.58 4.03 -1.51
N ARG A 141 -5.26 3.82 -1.63
CA ARG A 141 -4.33 3.71 -0.47
C ARG A 141 -4.39 4.90 0.49
N ARG A 142 -4.72 6.10 -0.02
CA ARG A 142 -4.95 7.30 0.80
C ARG A 142 -6.05 7.08 1.86
N VAL A 143 -7.13 6.40 1.49
CA VAL A 143 -8.25 6.09 2.40
C VAL A 143 -7.80 5.11 3.48
N LEU A 144 -7.10 4.03 3.08
CA LEU A 144 -6.53 3.06 4.01
C LEU A 144 -5.64 3.74 5.07
N ARG A 145 -4.76 4.64 4.62
CA ARG A 145 -3.85 5.38 5.50
C ARG A 145 -4.60 6.25 6.50
N LYS A 146 -5.60 7.00 6.04
CA LYS A 146 -6.43 7.85 6.89
C LYS A 146 -7.23 7.08 7.92
N VAL A 147 -7.72 5.89 7.58
CA VAL A 147 -8.40 5.01 8.54
C VAL A 147 -7.45 4.55 9.64
N VAL A 148 -6.25 4.10 9.28
CA VAL A 148 -5.24 3.64 10.26
C VAL A 148 -4.69 4.79 11.11
N GLU A 149 -4.63 6.00 10.56
CA GLU A 149 -4.28 7.24 11.28
C GLU A 149 -5.45 7.80 12.13
N LEU A 150 -6.63 7.18 12.10
CA LEU A 150 -7.87 7.63 12.76
C LEU A 150 -8.36 9.01 12.32
N ASP A 151 -7.92 9.49 11.16
CA ASP A 151 -8.30 10.76 10.56
C ASP A 151 -9.47 10.54 9.59
N LEU A 152 -10.61 10.14 10.15
CA LEU A 152 -11.82 9.77 9.39
C LEU A 152 -12.53 10.98 8.77
N ASP A 153 -12.34 12.17 9.33
CA ASP A 153 -12.95 13.40 8.80
C ASP A 153 -12.23 13.89 7.52
N SER A 154 -10.98 13.47 7.32
CA SER A 154 -10.15 13.86 6.17
C SER A 154 -10.04 12.78 5.08
N LEU A 155 -11.04 11.89 4.98
CA LEU A 155 -11.08 10.85 3.93
C LEU A 155 -11.23 11.41 2.52
N GLY A 156 -11.59 12.68 2.36
CA GLY A 156 -11.68 13.37 1.07
C GLY A 156 -12.80 12.84 0.18
N ASP A 157 -12.68 13.03 -1.13
CA ASP A 157 -13.69 12.57 -2.09
C ASP A 157 -13.66 11.04 -2.23
N LEU A 158 -14.82 10.41 -1.98
CA LEU A 158 -15.07 8.98 -2.08
C LEU A 158 -16.06 8.63 -3.21
N SER A 159 -16.54 9.62 -3.97
CA SER A 159 -17.56 9.44 -5.02
C SER A 159 -17.14 8.50 -6.15
N THR A 160 -15.82 8.33 -6.34
CA THR A 160 -15.23 7.45 -7.35
C THR A 160 -15.10 6.00 -6.91
N LEU A 161 -15.37 5.68 -5.64
CA LEU A 161 -15.36 4.30 -5.15
C LEU A 161 -16.38 3.45 -5.91
N ASP A 162 -16.00 2.21 -6.16
CA ASP A 162 -16.92 1.19 -6.68
C ASP A 162 -17.89 0.72 -5.59
N ASP A 163 -17.40 0.54 -4.37
CA ASP A 163 -18.19 0.19 -3.20
C ASP A 163 -17.74 0.96 -1.93
N PRO A 164 -18.53 1.94 -1.47
CA PRO A 164 -18.26 2.65 -0.22
C PRO A 164 -18.30 1.77 1.04
N ALA A 165 -19.00 0.62 1.02
CA ALA A 165 -19.10 -0.25 2.20
C ALA A 165 -17.75 -0.84 2.61
N ALA A 166 -16.84 -1.03 1.66
CA ALA A 166 -15.46 -1.46 1.90
C ALA A 166 -14.74 -0.57 2.93
N VAL A 167 -15.01 0.74 2.91
CA VAL A 167 -14.37 1.69 3.83
C VAL A 167 -14.87 1.48 5.26
N GLN A 168 -16.16 1.22 5.44
CA GLN A 168 -16.74 0.99 6.77
C GLN A 168 -16.23 -0.31 7.38
N GLU A 169 -16.20 -1.39 6.60
CA GLU A 169 -15.60 -2.67 7.01
C GLU A 169 -14.15 -2.48 7.50
N ILE A 170 -13.37 -1.70 6.76
CA ILE A 170 -11.98 -1.43 7.13
C ILE A 170 -11.87 -0.63 8.43
N ILE A 171 -12.74 0.37 8.63
CA ILE A 171 -12.79 1.16 9.88
C ILE A 171 -13.13 0.26 11.07
N GLU A 172 -14.14 -0.60 10.93
CA GLU A 172 -14.58 -1.50 11.99
C GLU A 172 -13.48 -2.52 12.34
N GLY A 173 -12.94 -3.22 11.34
CA GLY A 173 -11.87 -4.19 11.58
C GLY A 173 -10.59 -3.56 12.13
N HIS A 174 -10.27 -2.31 11.78
CA HIS A 174 -9.13 -1.60 12.37
C HIS A 174 -9.35 -1.30 13.86
N ARG A 175 -10.58 -0.91 14.25
CA ARG A 175 -10.93 -0.69 15.67
C ARG A 175 -10.80 -1.99 16.47
N GLU A 176 -11.25 -3.11 15.92
CA GLU A 176 -11.13 -4.42 16.57
C GLU A 176 -9.67 -4.83 16.77
N LEU A 177 -8.83 -4.67 15.74
CA LEU A 177 -7.40 -5.01 15.81
C LEU A 177 -6.65 -4.18 16.86
N ARG A 178 -7.04 -2.93 17.09
CA ARG A 178 -6.44 -2.08 18.14
C ARG A 178 -6.96 -2.39 19.55
N SER A 179 -8.08 -3.10 19.67
CA SER A 179 -8.68 -3.48 20.96
C SER A 179 -8.13 -4.80 21.52
N LYS A 180 -7.39 -5.54 20.70
CA LYS A 180 -6.69 -6.78 21.06
C LYS A 180 -5.27 -6.49 21.52
#